data_AF-A0A6I4UEY0-F1
#
_entry.id   AF-A0A6I4UEY0-F1
#
_cell.length_a   1.000
_cell.length_b   1.000
_cell.length_c   1.000
_cell.angle_alpha   90.00
_cell.angle_beta   90.00
_cell.angle_gamma   90.00
#
_symmetry.space_group_name_H-M   'P 1'
#
loop_
_entity.id
_entity.type
_entity.pdbx_description
1 polymer ?
#
loop_
_entity_poly.entity_id
_entity_poly.type
_entity_poly.pdbx_seq_one_letter_code
_entity_poly.pdbx_strand_id
1 'polypeptide(L)'
;MTGFDYIVLLIVGIAAAGGFMRGFLQEVLSLAAWVLAAFAIRALHTPLTLALQDHIGTDITTALLAFTLLLLIPYAAMKVIANNVGAVSRSSMLGPVDRVLGFGFGALKGMLIVVIAFSLLVVGYDTVWSYKGRPNWITTARSYELVDASSRSLVEVLAERRARLREQAADGA
;
A
#
# COMPACT_ATOMS: atom_id res chain seq x y z
N MET A 1 18.80 -19.63 -7.22
CA MET A 1 17.58 -18.81 -7.11
C MET A 1 16.40 -19.76 -6.97
N THR A 2 15.56 -19.54 -5.98
CA THR A 2 14.35 -20.33 -5.73
C THR A 2 13.28 -20.01 -6.77
N GLY A 3 12.25 -20.86 -6.92
CA GLY A 3 11.12 -20.60 -7.83
C GLY A 3 10.41 -19.27 -7.53
N PHE A 4 10.42 -18.85 -6.26
CA PHE A 4 9.89 -17.56 -5.82
C PHE A 4 10.68 -16.39 -6.40
N ASP A 5 12.01 -16.45 -6.41
CA ASP A 5 12.86 -15.38 -6.94
C ASP A 5 12.56 -15.07 -8.41
N TYR A 6 12.23 -16.10 -9.21
CA TYR A 6 11.84 -15.93 -10.61
C TYR A 6 10.49 -15.22 -10.76
N ILE A 7 9.51 -15.52 -9.90
CA ILE A 7 8.21 -14.85 -9.90
C ILE A 7 8.38 -13.37 -9.52
N VAL A 8 9.17 -13.08 -8.50
CA VAL A 8 9.46 -11.70 -8.08
C VAL A 8 10.14 -10.94 -9.22
N LEU A 9 11.18 -11.52 -9.82
CA LEU A 9 11.89 -10.91 -10.95
C LEU A 9 10.96 -10.63 -12.12
N LEU A 10 10.04 -11.56 -12.43
CA LEU A 10 9.06 -11.39 -13.50
C LEU A 10 8.09 -10.24 -13.21
N ILE A 11 7.52 -10.17 -12.00
CA ILE A 11 6.57 -9.11 -11.63
C ILE A 11 7.26 -7.75 -11.65
N VAL A 12 8.44 -7.64 -11.04
CA VAL A 12 9.23 -6.41 -11.01
C VAL A 12 9.66 -6.02 -12.42
N GLY A 13 10.08 -6.98 -13.25
CA GLY A 13 10.46 -6.75 -14.64
C GLY A 13 9.30 -6.22 -15.49
N ILE A 14 8.12 -6.82 -15.37
CA ILE A 14 6.90 -6.35 -16.07
C ILE A 14 6.51 -4.95 -15.58
N ALA A 15 6.57 -4.71 -14.26
CA ALA A 15 6.25 -3.39 -13.70
C ALA A 15 7.25 -2.31 -14.14
N ALA A 16 8.53 -2.63 -14.18
CA ALA A 16 9.59 -1.75 -14.66
C ALA A 16 9.45 -1.45 -16.16
N ALA A 17 9.17 -2.47 -16.99
CA ALA A 17 8.88 -2.28 -18.41
C ALA A 17 7.62 -1.42 -18.62
N GLY A 18 6.56 -1.66 -17.85
CA GLY A 18 5.35 -0.83 -17.89
C GLY A 18 5.63 0.63 -17.49
N GLY A 19 6.46 0.85 -16.47
CA GLY A 19 6.92 2.17 -16.06
C GLY A 19 7.76 2.87 -17.12
N PHE A 20 8.62 2.13 -17.83
CA PHE A 20 9.38 2.67 -18.97
C PHE A 20 8.46 3.11 -20.11
N MET A 21 7.44 2.31 -20.44
CA MET A 21 6.47 2.64 -21.50
C MET A 21 5.63 3.88 -21.17
N ARG A 22 5.24 4.03 -19.89
CA ARG A 22 4.40 5.15 -19.43
C ARG A 22 5.20 6.38 -19.05
N GLY A 23 6.47 6.25 -18.67
CA GLY A 23 7.27 7.36 -18.18
C GLY A 23 6.97 7.74 -16.74
N PHE A 24 7.94 8.37 -16.09
CA PHE A 24 7.89 8.75 -14.68
C PHE A 24 6.74 9.72 -14.39
N LEU A 25 6.61 10.77 -15.20
CA LEU A 25 5.67 11.85 -14.93
C LEU A 25 4.22 11.34 -14.95
N GLN A 26 3.89 10.45 -15.90
CA GLN A 26 2.58 9.81 -15.95
C GLN A 26 2.30 8.95 -14.72
N GLU A 27 3.29 8.17 -14.26
CA GLU A 27 3.14 7.30 -13.09
C GLU A 27 2.99 8.12 -11.80
N VAL A 28 3.77 9.16 -11.59
CA VAL A 28 3.66 10.05 -10.41
C VAL A 28 2.31 10.78 -10.38
N LEU A 29 1.89 11.37 -11.50
CA LEU A 29 0.59 12.05 -11.58
C LEU A 29 -0.57 11.06 -11.42
N SER A 30 -0.41 9.81 -11.88
CA SER A 30 -1.40 8.75 -11.65
C SER A 30 -1.51 8.36 -10.17
N LEU A 31 -0.42 8.41 -9.40
CA LEU A 31 -0.50 8.24 -7.95
C LEU A 31 -1.10 9.49 -7.28
N ALA A 32 -0.75 10.68 -7.74
CA ALA A 32 -1.33 11.92 -7.25
C ALA A 32 -2.85 11.98 -7.46
N ALA A 33 -3.39 11.33 -8.51
CA ALA A 33 -4.83 11.19 -8.71
C ALA A 33 -5.54 10.47 -7.54
N TRP A 34 -4.92 9.43 -6.98
CA TRP A 34 -5.46 8.74 -5.80
C TRP A 34 -5.42 9.64 -4.56
N VAL A 35 -4.32 10.36 -4.35
CA VAL A 35 -4.18 11.31 -3.24
C VAL A 35 -5.20 12.44 -3.34
N LEU A 36 -5.39 13.00 -4.54
CA LEU A 36 -6.38 14.03 -4.82
C LEU A 36 -7.80 13.54 -4.55
N ALA A 37 -8.15 12.33 -5.01
CA ALA A 37 -9.46 11.74 -4.76
C ALA A 37 -9.69 11.51 -3.25
N ALA A 38 -8.70 10.97 -2.53
CA ALA A 38 -8.78 10.80 -1.08
C ALA A 38 -8.97 12.14 -0.34
N PHE A 39 -8.25 13.18 -0.78
CA PHE A 39 -8.42 14.53 -0.24
C PHE A 39 -9.81 15.10 -0.53
N ALA A 40 -10.31 14.95 -1.77
CA ALA A 40 -11.64 15.38 -2.16
C ALA A 40 -12.72 14.69 -1.32
N ILE A 41 -12.62 13.38 -1.10
CA ILE A 41 -13.51 12.64 -0.21
C ILE A 41 -13.41 13.21 1.21
N ARG A 42 -12.20 13.34 1.76
CA ARG A 42 -11.99 13.83 3.14
C ARG A 42 -12.54 15.24 3.38
N ALA A 43 -12.48 16.11 2.39
CA ALA A 43 -12.90 17.51 2.50
C ALA A 43 -14.37 17.74 2.12
N LEU A 44 -14.88 17.02 1.12
CA LEU A 44 -16.16 17.32 0.47
C LEU A 44 -17.24 16.26 0.70
N HIS A 45 -16.96 15.13 1.34
CA HIS A 45 -17.94 14.04 1.49
C HIS A 45 -19.19 14.48 2.25
N THR A 46 -19.04 15.09 3.44
CA THR A 46 -20.18 15.61 4.21
C THR A 46 -20.98 16.68 3.46
N PRO A 47 -20.39 17.79 2.98
CA PRO A 47 -21.17 18.84 2.31
C PRO A 47 -21.83 18.34 1.01
N LEU A 48 -21.17 17.48 0.24
CA LEU A 48 -21.78 16.90 -0.96
C LEU A 48 -22.92 15.96 -0.62
N THR A 49 -22.78 15.14 0.43
CA THR A 49 -23.85 14.25 0.88
C THR A 49 -25.08 15.07 1.27
N LEU A 50 -24.93 16.11 2.09
CA LEU A 50 -26.04 16.98 2.49
C LEU A 50 -26.72 17.65 1.28
N ALA A 51 -25.94 18.19 0.33
CA ALA A 51 -26.49 18.79 -0.88
C ALA A 51 -27.29 17.80 -1.76
N LEU A 52 -26.87 16.53 -1.78
CA LEU A 52 -27.59 15.48 -2.49
C LEU A 52 -28.85 15.02 -1.73
N GLN A 53 -28.83 15.04 -0.39
CA GLN A 53 -29.99 14.65 0.41
C GLN A 53 -31.21 15.52 0.12
N ASP A 54 -31.00 16.81 -0.20
CA ASP A 54 -32.07 17.74 -0.60
C ASP A 54 -32.80 17.29 -1.88
N HIS A 55 -32.18 16.46 -2.71
CA HIS A 55 -32.70 16.04 -4.02
C HIS A 55 -33.17 14.59 -4.06
N ILE A 56 -32.46 13.69 -3.36
CA ILE A 56 -32.67 12.23 -3.44
C ILE A 56 -32.94 11.56 -2.08
N GLY A 57 -33.01 12.33 -1.00
CA GLY A 57 -33.35 11.83 0.35
C GLY A 57 -32.14 11.39 1.19
N THR A 58 -32.41 11.06 2.46
CA THR A 58 -31.43 10.82 3.54
C THR A 58 -30.90 9.38 3.64
N ASP A 59 -31.05 8.59 2.58
CA ASP A 59 -30.65 7.19 2.56
C ASP A 59 -29.13 6.98 2.51
N ILE A 60 -28.68 5.81 2.92
CA ILE A 60 -27.26 5.39 2.82
C ILE A 60 -26.74 5.41 1.38
N THR A 61 -27.63 5.21 0.41
CA THR A 61 -27.34 5.29 -1.02
C THR A 61 -26.86 6.68 -1.44
N THR A 62 -27.37 7.76 -0.81
CA THR A 62 -26.93 9.14 -1.07
C THR A 62 -25.48 9.36 -0.64
N ALA A 63 -25.09 8.84 0.54
CA ALA A 63 -23.71 8.93 1.02
C ALA A 63 -22.74 8.11 0.18
N LEU A 64 -23.18 6.94 -0.32
CA LEU A 64 -22.42 6.12 -1.26
C LEU A 64 -22.27 6.79 -2.62
N LEU A 65 -23.30 7.47 -3.11
CA LEU A 65 -23.24 8.25 -4.35
C LEU A 65 -22.24 9.41 -4.20
N ALA A 66 -22.31 10.18 -3.12
CA ALA A 66 -21.36 11.26 -2.84
C ALA A 66 -19.91 10.75 -2.82
N PHE A 67 -19.66 9.64 -2.12
CA PHE A 67 -18.34 8.98 -2.09
C PHE A 67 -17.89 8.58 -3.50
N THR A 68 -18.77 7.95 -4.27
CA THR A 68 -18.46 7.49 -5.64
C THR A 68 -18.13 8.65 -6.56
N LEU A 69 -18.89 9.75 -6.50
CA LEU A 69 -18.62 10.95 -7.30
C LEU A 69 -17.30 11.59 -6.93
N LEU A 70 -17.00 11.72 -5.63
CA LEU A 70 -15.74 12.31 -5.14
C LEU A 70 -14.53 11.42 -5.36
N LEU A 71 -14.73 10.11 -5.49
CA LEU A 71 -13.68 9.20 -5.93
C LEU A 71 -13.45 9.34 -7.44
N LEU A 72 -14.50 9.13 -8.24
CA LEU A 72 -14.36 8.95 -9.69
C LEU A 72 -14.09 10.24 -10.43
N ILE A 73 -14.76 11.36 -10.11
CA ILE A 73 -14.63 12.60 -10.88
C ILE A 73 -13.21 13.18 -10.76
N PRO A 74 -12.66 13.44 -9.54
CA PRO A 74 -11.32 13.98 -9.41
C PRO A 74 -10.24 13.00 -9.91
N TYR A 75 -10.44 11.71 -9.65
CA TYR A 75 -9.51 10.67 -10.14
C TYR A 75 -9.46 10.64 -11.66
N ALA A 76 -10.61 10.58 -12.33
CA ALA A 76 -10.69 10.53 -13.79
C ALA A 76 -10.12 11.81 -14.41
N ALA A 77 -10.47 12.98 -13.87
CA ALA A 77 -9.91 14.26 -14.32
C ALA A 77 -8.38 14.27 -14.22
N MET A 78 -7.84 13.91 -13.06
CA MET A 78 -6.39 13.86 -12.86
C MET A 78 -5.72 12.78 -13.71
N LYS A 79 -6.39 11.65 -13.97
CA LYS A 79 -5.88 10.59 -14.83
C LYS A 79 -5.73 11.04 -16.28
N VAL A 80 -6.70 11.81 -16.80
CA VAL A 80 -6.60 12.41 -18.13
C VAL A 80 -5.42 13.38 -18.19
N ILE A 81 -5.25 14.24 -17.18
CA ILE A 81 -4.10 15.14 -17.08
C ILE A 81 -2.79 14.36 -17.06
N ALA A 82 -2.68 13.32 -16.23
CA ALA A 82 -1.50 12.46 -16.13
C ALA A 82 -1.12 11.85 -17.48
N ASN A 83 -2.10 11.35 -18.23
CA ASN A 83 -1.88 10.75 -19.54
C ASN A 83 -1.39 11.78 -20.57
N ASN A 84 -1.99 12.97 -20.60
CA ASN A 84 -1.61 14.05 -21.52
C ASN A 84 -0.21 14.58 -21.21
N VAL A 85 0.05 14.90 -19.93
CA VAL A 85 1.37 15.39 -19.48
C VAL A 85 2.46 14.34 -19.69
N GLY A 86 2.15 13.07 -19.43
CA GLY A 86 3.04 11.96 -19.74
C GLY A 86 3.39 11.87 -21.22
N ALA A 87 2.38 11.97 -22.11
CA ALA A 87 2.60 11.93 -23.55
C ALA A 87 3.50 13.07 -24.03
N VAL A 88 3.25 14.29 -23.56
CA VAL A 88 4.05 15.48 -23.88
C VAL A 88 5.49 15.31 -23.40
N SER A 89 5.68 14.86 -22.16
CA SER A 89 7.01 14.61 -21.59
C SER A 89 7.83 13.65 -22.46
N ARG A 90 7.22 12.52 -22.85
CA ARG A 90 7.87 11.48 -23.66
C ARG A 90 8.18 11.92 -25.10
N SER A 91 7.45 12.89 -25.64
CA SER A 91 7.73 13.47 -26.96
C SER A 91 8.76 14.61 -26.94
N SER A 92 9.13 15.10 -25.75
CA SER A 92 10.11 16.18 -25.60
C SER A 92 11.56 15.68 -25.65
N MET A 93 12.52 16.60 -25.62
CA MET A 93 13.95 16.26 -25.49
C MET A 93 14.26 15.52 -24.18
N LEU A 94 13.41 15.65 -23.16
CA LEU A 94 13.55 14.95 -21.88
C LEU A 94 12.95 13.54 -21.90
N GLY A 95 12.33 13.12 -23.00
CA GLY A 95 11.65 11.83 -23.11
C GLY A 95 12.49 10.62 -22.69
N PRO A 96 13.78 10.50 -23.07
CA PRO A 96 14.63 9.40 -22.60
C PRO A 96 14.80 9.38 -21.07
N VAL A 97 14.98 10.54 -20.45
CA VAL A 97 15.14 10.67 -19.00
C VAL A 97 13.85 10.27 -18.29
N ASP A 98 12.70 10.76 -18.76
CA ASP A 98 11.38 10.41 -18.23
C ASP A 98 11.10 8.90 -18.28
N ARG A 99 11.52 8.23 -19.36
CA ARG A 99 11.37 6.77 -19.49
C ARG A 99 12.29 5.99 -18.56
N VAL A 100 13.55 6.42 -18.39
CA VAL A 100 14.50 5.76 -17.48
C VAL A 100 14.05 5.92 -16.02
N LEU A 101 13.62 7.12 -15.63
CA LEU A 101 13.02 7.33 -14.31
C LEU A 101 11.72 6.52 -14.15
N GLY A 102 10.93 6.41 -15.22
CA GLY A 102 9.72 5.59 -15.26
C GLY A 102 10.02 4.11 -15.04
N PHE A 103 11.11 3.60 -15.61
CA PHE A 103 11.59 2.23 -15.36
C PHE A 103 11.89 2.01 -13.87
N GLY A 104 12.69 2.90 -13.27
CA GLY A 104 13.04 2.80 -11.84
C GLY A 104 11.83 2.88 -10.93
N PHE A 105 10.91 3.80 -11.24
CA PHE A 105 9.66 3.95 -10.50
C PHE A 105 8.73 2.73 -10.66
N GLY A 106 8.63 2.19 -11.88
CA GLY A 106 7.89 0.96 -12.17
C GLY A 106 8.46 -0.24 -11.42
N ALA A 107 9.79 -0.37 -11.35
CA ALA A 107 10.46 -1.41 -10.59
C ALA A 107 10.16 -1.28 -9.08
N LEU A 108 10.25 -0.07 -8.52
CA LEU A 108 9.93 0.20 -7.12
C LEU A 108 8.49 -0.17 -6.79
N LYS A 109 7.54 0.24 -7.65
CA LYS A 109 6.12 -0.09 -7.49
C LYS A 109 5.86 -1.59 -7.62
N GLY A 110 6.51 -2.25 -8.58
CA GLY A 110 6.45 -3.71 -8.73
C GLY A 110 6.95 -4.42 -7.48
N MET A 111 8.07 -3.97 -6.92
CA MET A 111 8.62 -4.50 -5.69
C MET A 111 7.66 -4.29 -4.51
N LEU A 112 7.07 -3.09 -4.39
CA LEU A 112 6.08 -2.80 -3.36
C LEU A 112 4.86 -3.74 -3.47
N ILE A 113 4.36 -3.98 -4.69
CA ILE A 113 3.24 -4.91 -4.94
C ILE A 113 3.61 -6.32 -4.49
N VAL A 114 4.81 -6.80 -4.82
CA VAL A 114 5.29 -8.13 -4.40
C VAL A 114 5.36 -8.23 -2.87
N VAL A 115 5.93 -7.22 -2.20
CA VAL A 115 6.05 -7.18 -0.74
C VAL A 115 4.67 -7.23 -0.08
N ILE A 116 3.71 -6.43 -0.57
CA ILE A 116 2.34 -6.42 -0.05
C ILE A 116 1.66 -7.76 -0.30
N ALA A 117 1.75 -8.31 -1.52
CA ALA A 117 1.13 -9.59 -1.87
C ALA A 117 1.68 -10.74 -1.01
N PHE A 118 3.01 -10.78 -0.82
CA PHE A 118 3.64 -11.79 0.03
C PHE A 118 3.25 -11.62 1.50
N SER A 119 3.22 -10.37 2.00
CA SER A 119 2.81 -10.09 3.38
C SER A 119 1.37 -10.56 3.63
N LEU A 120 0.45 -10.29 2.70
CA LEU A 120 -0.93 -10.76 2.76
C LEU A 120 -1.04 -12.29 2.70
N LEU A 121 -0.21 -12.94 1.88
CA LEU A 121 -0.15 -14.41 1.80
C LEU A 121 0.30 -15.01 3.14
N VAL A 122 1.38 -14.49 3.74
CA VAL A 122 1.89 -14.96 5.03
C VAL A 122 0.86 -14.77 6.13
N VAL A 123 0.26 -13.57 6.24
CA VAL A 123 -0.79 -13.29 7.23
C VAL A 123 -2.01 -14.18 7.01
N GLY A 124 -2.42 -14.38 5.76
CA GLY A 124 -3.52 -15.29 5.42
C GLY A 124 -3.23 -16.73 5.83
N TYR A 125 -2.02 -17.22 5.56
CA TYR A 125 -1.60 -18.55 5.94
C TYR A 125 -1.57 -18.74 7.47
N ASP A 126 -1.01 -17.76 8.19
CA ASP A 126 -0.97 -17.76 9.65
C ASP A 126 -2.38 -17.74 10.27
N THR A 127 -3.33 -17.04 9.64
CA THR A 127 -4.73 -16.95 10.10
C THR A 127 -5.52 -18.24 9.83
N VAL A 128 -5.24 -18.95 8.73
CA VAL A 128 -5.99 -20.14 8.31
C VAL A 128 -5.43 -21.44 8.88
N TRP A 129 -4.10 -21.59 8.98
CA TRP A 129 -3.48 -22.88 9.32
C TRP A 129 -2.86 -22.98 10.72
N SER A 130 -2.86 -21.90 11.51
CA SER A 130 -2.15 -21.81 12.79
C SER A 130 -0.63 -22.08 12.66
N TYR A 131 0.15 -21.58 13.61
CA TYR A 131 1.63 -21.51 13.58
C TYR A 131 2.37 -22.86 13.36
N LYS A 132 1.67 -24.01 13.50
CA LYS A 132 2.26 -25.36 13.53
C LYS A 132 2.43 -26.02 12.15
N GLY A 133 1.86 -25.44 11.09
CA GLY A 133 1.96 -25.97 9.72
C GLY A 133 3.06 -25.34 8.85
N ARG A 134 4.02 -24.62 9.42
CA ARG A 134 4.94 -23.75 8.67
C ARG A 134 5.91 -24.55 7.77
N PRO A 135 5.87 -24.35 6.44
CA PRO A 135 6.82 -24.99 5.53
C PRO A 135 8.27 -24.55 5.78
N ASN A 136 9.23 -25.44 5.47
CA ASN A 136 10.66 -25.32 5.82
C ASN A 136 11.39 -24.08 5.24
N TRP A 137 10.77 -23.38 4.28
CA TRP A 137 11.30 -22.15 3.68
C TRP A 137 11.01 -20.88 4.49
N ILE A 138 10.08 -20.93 5.47
CA ILE A 138 9.79 -19.83 6.40
C ILE A 138 10.73 -19.88 7.62
N THR A 139 11.01 -21.08 8.13
CA THR A 139 11.86 -21.30 9.31
C THR A 139 13.34 -21.09 9.06
N THR A 140 13.79 -21.12 7.81
CA THR A 140 15.19 -20.91 7.41
C THR A 140 15.53 -19.47 7.04
N ALA A 141 14.55 -18.56 7.03
CA ALA A 141 14.78 -17.16 6.69
C ALA A 141 15.52 -16.44 7.83
N ARG A 142 16.65 -15.77 7.54
CA ARG A 142 17.40 -14.92 8.51
C ARG A 142 16.54 -13.87 9.19
N SER A 143 15.51 -13.38 8.49
CA SER A 143 14.54 -12.44 9.03
C SER A 143 13.75 -13.02 10.20
N TYR A 144 13.51 -14.34 10.20
CA TYR A 144 12.82 -15.04 11.28
C TYR A 144 13.67 -15.10 12.55
N GLU A 145 14.97 -15.39 12.44
CA GLU A 145 15.89 -15.37 13.58
C GLU A 145 15.98 -13.98 14.21
N LEU A 146 16.06 -12.92 13.39
CA LEU A 146 16.09 -11.54 13.88
C LEU A 146 14.81 -11.16 14.63
N VAL A 147 13.65 -11.58 14.10
CA VAL A 147 12.34 -11.31 14.70
C VAL A 147 12.12 -12.13 15.97
N ASP A 148 12.52 -13.41 16.01
CA ASP A 148 12.41 -14.26 17.21
C ASP A 148 13.30 -13.76 18.34
N ALA A 149 14.56 -13.40 18.03
CA ALA A 149 15.49 -12.84 19.01
C ALA A 149 14.96 -11.52 19.62
N SER A 150 14.37 -10.66 18.79
CA SER A 150 13.76 -9.39 19.25
C SER A 150 12.48 -9.62 20.05
N SER A 151 11.71 -10.66 19.73
CA SER A 151 10.49 -11.01 20.47
C SER A 151 10.83 -11.51 21.89
N ARG A 152 11.87 -12.33 22.03
CA ARG A 152 12.32 -12.85 23.34
C ARG A 152 12.72 -11.73 24.30
N SER A 153 13.48 -10.73 23.83
CA SER A 153 13.90 -9.60 24.68
C SER A 153 12.71 -8.72 25.09
N LEU A 154 11.72 -8.54 24.22
CA LEU A 154 10.49 -7.81 24.56
C LEU A 154 9.63 -8.55 25.60
N VAL A 155 9.53 -9.88 25.51
CA VAL A 155 8.80 -10.70 26.48
C VAL A 155 9.47 -10.64 27.86
N GLU A 156 10.80 -10.63 27.91
CA GLU A 156 11.58 -10.51 29.14
C GLU A 156 11.37 -9.14 29.82
N VAL A 157 11.46 -8.04 29.06
CA VAL A 157 11.21 -6.68 29.57
C VAL A 157 9.76 -6.52 30.08
N LEU A 158 8.80 -7.14 29.41
CA LEU A 158 7.40 -7.16 29.86
C LEU A 158 7.19 -8.00 31.10
N ALA A 159 7.89 -9.14 31.22
CA ALA A 159 7.84 -9.99 32.40
C ALA A 159 8.41 -9.26 33.63
N GLU A 160 9.55 -8.59 33.49
CA GLU A 160 10.14 -7.77 34.54
C GLU A 160 9.23 -6.61 34.96
N ARG A 161 8.62 -5.90 34.00
CA ARG A 161 7.67 -4.82 34.34
C ARG A 161 6.48 -5.35 35.12
N ARG A 162 5.93 -6.51 34.74
CA ARG A 162 4.82 -7.14 35.47
C ARG A 162 5.23 -7.61 36.87
N ALA A 163 6.47 -8.08 37.05
CA ALA A 163 6.98 -8.47 38.37
C ALA A 163 7.11 -7.25 39.29
N ARG A 164 7.75 -6.17 38.83
CA ARG A 164 7.89 -4.91 39.61
C ARG A 164 6.54 -4.29 39.99
N LEU A 165 5.57 -4.31 39.08
CA LEU A 165 4.22 -3.79 39.36
C LEU A 165 3.47 -4.64 40.41
N ARG A 166 3.72 -5.96 40.46
CA ARG A 166 3.15 -6.84 41.48
C ARG A 166 3.79 -6.64 42.86
N GLU A 167 5.10 -6.41 42.91
CA GLU A 167 5.80 -6.07 44.15
C GLU A 167 5.33 -4.72 44.70
N GLN A 168 5.21 -3.69 43.85
CA GLN A 168 4.65 -2.39 44.24
C GLN A 168 3.19 -2.47 44.72
N ALA A 169 2.39 -3.37 44.14
CA ALA A 169 1.02 -3.60 44.59
C ALA A 169 0.94 -4.40 45.91
N ALA A 170 1.97 -5.18 46.24
CA ALA A 170 2.06 -5.95 47.49
C ALA A 170 2.61 -5.12 48.66
N ASP A 171 3.54 -4.19 48.40
CA ASP A 171 4.10 -3.27 49.41
C ASP A 171 3.16 -2.10 49.75
N GLY A 172 2.13 -1.86 48.93
CA GLY A 172 1.12 -0.81 49.11
C GLY A 172 -0.15 -1.25 49.86
N ALA A 173 -0.20 -2.48 50.37
CA ALA A 173 -1.31 -3.06 51.14
C ALA A 173 -0.88 -3.37 52.59
#